data_AF-A0A7K3S617-F1
#
_entry.id   AF-A0A7K3S617-F1
#
_cell.length_a   1.000
_cell.length_b   1.000
_cell.length_c   1.000
_cell.angle_alpha   90.00
_cell.angle_beta   90.00
_cell.angle_gamma   90.00
#
_symmetry.space_group_name_H-M   'P 1'
#
loop_
_entity.id
_entity.type
_entity.pdbx_description
1 polymer ?
#
loop_
_entity_poly.entity_id
_entity_poly.type
_entity_poly.pdbx_seq_one_letter_code
_entity_poly.pdbx_strand_id
1 'polypeptide(L)'
;AERAAERAARWDGRISVAADNGAASSVLSGDAEALDALGEELRGEGVRAKRVPVNYASHSAHVDALRERLLRDLAPVAPREGEVPMLSTVTGTWVTGPELDAAYWFDNLRHRVRFAPVVGTLATSGHTAFVEVSPHPVLTMSIQETVEDLDAAAVVTGTLRRDEGGPRRFLRSLAEQYVRGTGCDWTVCYPGARLVDVPTYPFQRSHYWERPEAGPATAPAPGAAADESGFWADVERDDAQALASRLDVGAERLRDILPALSAWRRDRLTDAAVDAWRYRVSWSPLPGGPFAGLTGTWLLVTPPDAPRAKAVAEALTVHGAAVVTVETD
;
A
#
# COMPACT_ATOMS: atom_id res chain seq x y z
N ALA A 1 -2.35 -24.69 -16.87
CA ALA A 1 -2.92 -25.00 -18.20
C ALA A 1 -2.14 -26.02 -19.06
N GLU A 2 -1.06 -25.62 -19.74
CA GLU A 2 -0.50 -26.34 -20.90
C GLU A 2 0.05 -27.73 -20.54
N ARG A 3 0.89 -27.81 -19.49
CA ARG A 3 1.39 -29.09 -18.97
C ARG A 3 0.27 -30.07 -18.63
N ALA A 4 -0.84 -29.58 -18.07
CA ALA A 4 -1.99 -30.42 -17.75
C ALA A 4 -2.66 -30.96 -19.02
N ALA A 5 -2.76 -30.15 -20.07
CA ALA A 5 -3.29 -30.56 -21.37
C ALA A 5 -2.38 -31.59 -22.06
N GLU A 6 -1.07 -31.38 -22.07
CA GLU A 6 -0.09 -32.35 -22.59
C GLU A 6 -0.20 -33.70 -21.88
N ARG A 7 -0.29 -33.69 -20.55
CA ARG A 7 -0.43 -34.91 -19.76
C ARG A 7 -1.75 -35.63 -20.04
N ALA A 8 -2.85 -34.88 -20.15
CA ALA A 8 -4.18 -35.42 -20.45
C ALA A 8 -4.28 -35.99 -21.88
N ALA A 9 -3.60 -35.39 -22.86
CA ALA A 9 -3.62 -35.85 -24.25
C ALA A 9 -3.10 -37.28 -24.43
N ARG A 10 -2.21 -37.76 -23.54
CA ARG A 10 -1.67 -39.13 -23.54
C ARG A 10 -2.70 -40.21 -23.20
N TRP A 11 -3.90 -39.82 -22.79
CA TRP A 11 -4.96 -40.72 -22.33
C TRP A 11 -6.13 -40.84 -23.32
N ASP A 12 -5.94 -40.44 -24.58
CA ASP A 12 -6.90 -40.64 -25.68
C ASP A 12 -8.34 -40.23 -25.34
N GLY A 13 -8.51 -39.09 -24.67
CA GLY A 13 -9.82 -38.54 -24.29
C GLY A 13 -10.41 -39.10 -22.99
N ARG A 14 -9.79 -40.11 -22.36
CA ARG A 14 -10.17 -40.63 -21.04
C ARG A 14 -9.93 -39.64 -19.90
N ILE A 15 -9.07 -38.64 -20.13
CA ILE A 15 -8.81 -37.54 -19.20
C ILE A 15 -9.00 -36.21 -19.95
N SER A 16 -9.69 -35.27 -19.31
CA SER A 16 -9.92 -33.91 -19.76
C SER A 16 -9.36 -32.91 -18.75
N VAL A 17 -8.96 -31.73 -19.22
CA VAL A 17 -8.67 -30.59 -18.33
C VAL A 17 -10.00 -29.96 -17.93
N ALA A 18 -10.41 -30.19 -16.68
CA ALA A 18 -11.68 -29.72 -16.14
C ALA A 18 -11.67 -28.22 -15.86
N ALA A 19 -10.60 -27.74 -15.22
CA ALA A 19 -10.47 -26.34 -14.83
C ALA A 19 -9.02 -25.88 -14.92
N ASP A 20 -8.84 -24.66 -15.37
CA ASP A 20 -7.57 -23.95 -15.40
C ASP A 20 -7.60 -22.81 -14.40
N ASN A 21 -7.08 -23.09 -13.21
CA ASN A 21 -7.14 -22.18 -12.07
C ASN A 21 -5.94 -21.24 -12.03
N GLY A 22 -4.83 -21.56 -12.70
CA GLY A 22 -3.66 -20.69 -12.75
C GLY A 22 -2.40 -21.43 -13.21
N ALA A 23 -1.26 -20.74 -13.13
CA ALA A 23 0.05 -21.31 -13.49
C ALA A 23 0.40 -22.54 -12.64
N ALA A 24 0.09 -22.50 -11.33
CA ALA A 24 0.43 -23.55 -10.38
C ALA A 24 -0.69 -24.59 -10.14
N SER A 25 -1.90 -24.38 -10.68
CA SER A 25 -3.07 -25.18 -10.34
C SER A 25 -3.99 -25.45 -11.53
N SER A 26 -4.31 -26.72 -11.76
CA SER A 26 -5.29 -27.17 -12.75
C SER A 26 -6.02 -28.41 -12.23
N VAL A 27 -7.26 -28.62 -12.66
CA VAL A 27 -8.07 -29.78 -12.31
C VAL A 27 -8.22 -30.67 -13.54
N LEU A 28 -8.01 -31.97 -13.35
CA LEU A 28 -8.25 -33.00 -14.35
C LEU A 28 -9.48 -33.82 -13.97
N SER A 29 -10.25 -34.24 -14.96
CA SER A 29 -11.45 -35.07 -14.81
C SER A 29 -11.51 -36.16 -15.87
N GLY A 30 -12.18 -37.26 -15.60
CA GLY A 30 -12.30 -38.38 -16.53
C GLY A 30 -12.38 -39.73 -15.83
N ASP A 31 -11.89 -40.77 -16.50
CA ASP A 31 -11.92 -42.15 -16.02
C ASP A 31 -11.15 -42.30 -14.71
N ALA A 32 -11.76 -42.98 -13.73
CA ALA A 32 -11.18 -43.12 -12.40
C ALA A 32 -9.80 -43.79 -12.42
N GLU A 33 -9.67 -44.90 -13.15
CA GLU A 33 -8.43 -45.66 -13.29
C GLU A 33 -7.32 -44.86 -13.97
N ALA A 34 -7.67 -44.11 -15.02
CA ALA A 34 -6.71 -43.26 -15.73
C ALA A 34 -6.20 -42.12 -14.84
N LEU A 35 -7.09 -41.48 -14.07
CA LEU A 35 -6.74 -40.45 -13.10
C LEU A 35 -5.88 -41.00 -11.95
N ASP A 36 -6.13 -42.23 -11.51
CA ASP A 36 -5.33 -42.88 -10.45
C ASP A 36 -3.91 -43.17 -10.93
N ALA A 37 -3.78 -43.76 -12.12
CA ALA A 37 -2.48 -44.02 -12.75
C ALA A 37 -1.69 -42.73 -13.02
N LEU A 38 -2.33 -41.69 -13.58
CA LEU A 38 -1.69 -40.37 -13.75
C LEU A 38 -1.33 -39.74 -12.40
N GLY A 39 -2.17 -39.92 -11.38
CA GLY A 39 -1.91 -39.44 -10.03
C GLY A 39 -0.67 -40.09 -9.40
N GLU A 40 -0.45 -41.38 -9.64
CA GLU A 40 0.76 -42.08 -9.20
C GLU A 40 2.01 -41.60 -9.93
N GLU A 41 1.93 -41.43 -11.26
CA GLU A 41 3.01 -40.84 -12.07
C GLU A 41 3.42 -39.47 -11.52
N LEU A 42 2.46 -38.57 -11.33
CA LEU A 42 2.72 -37.22 -10.82
C LEU A 42 3.34 -37.24 -9.41
N ARG A 43 2.88 -38.12 -8.53
CA ARG A 43 3.48 -38.28 -7.19
C ARG A 43 4.92 -38.81 -7.27
N GLY A 44 5.20 -39.74 -8.18
CA GLY A 44 6.55 -40.23 -8.46
C GLY A 44 7.51 -39.13 -8.96
N GLU A 45 6.99 -38.16 -9.69
CA GLU A 45 7.71 -36.97 -10.16
C GLU A 45 7.82 -35.84 -9.10
N GLY A 46 7.26 -36.03 -7.90
CA GLY A 46 7.23 -35.01 -6.86
C GLY A 46 6.21 -33.88 -7.11
N VAL A 47 5.31 -34.04 -8.09
CA VAL A 47 4.23 -33.10 -8.37
C VAL A 47 3.07 -33.33 -7.42
N ARG A 48 2.57 -32.26 -6.79
CA ARG A 48 1.44 -32.33 -5.87
C ARG A 48 0.15 -32.69 -6.64
N ALA A 49 -0.34 -33.91 -6.45
CA ALA A 49 -1.62 -34.38 -6.97
C ALA A 49 -2.55 -34.82 -5.84
N LYS A 50 -3.76 -34.26 -5.78
CA LYS A 50 -4.78 -34.57 -4.77
C LYS A 50 -6.09 -34.98 -5.45
N ARG A 51 -6.66 -36.11 -5.02
CA ARG A 51 -8.01 -36.54 -5.46
C ARG A 51 -9.06 -35.60 -4.84
N VAL A 52 -9.96 -35.11 -5.67
CA VAL A 52 -11.14 -34.35 -5.21
C VAL A 52 -12.19 -35.37 -4.75
N PRO A 53 -12.78 -35.22 -3.54
CA PRO A 53 -13.73 -36.20 -2.98
C PRO A 53 -15.12 -36.05 -3.64
N VAL A 54 -15.20 -36.36 -4.93
CA VAL A 54 -16.43 -36.39 -5.75
C VAL A 54 -16.50 -37.72 -6.50
N ASN A 55 -17.71 -38.16 -6.82
CA ASN A 55 -17.99 -39.44 -7.45
C ASN A 55 -18.44 -39.32 -8.93
N TYR A 56 -18.14 -38.18 -9.58
CA TYR A 56 -18.47 -37.92 -10.98
C TYR A 56 -17.37 -37.11 -11.67
N ALA A 57 -17.30 -37.19 -13.01
CA ALA A 57 -16.31 -36.53 -13.84
C ALA A 57 -16.92 -35.38 -14.66
N SER A 58 -17.23 -34.26 -14.02
CA SER A 58 -17.67 -33.04 -14.73
C SER A 58 -16.56 -32.47 -15.61
N HIS A 59 -16.93 -31.63 -16.58
CA HIS A 59 -16.02 -31.01 -17.54
C HIS A 59 -15.21 -32.03 -18.37
N SER A 60 -15.83 -33.18 -18.68
CA SER A 60 -15.23 -34.28 -19.45
C SER A 60 -16.24 -34.89 -20.41
N ALA A 61 -15.78 -35.78 -21.29
CA ALA A 61 -16.63 -36.53 -22.23
C ALA A 61 -17.73 -37.36 -21.54
N HIS A 62 -17.59 -37.72 -20.26
CA HIS A 62 -18.63 -38.41 -19.50
C HIS A 62 -19.95 -37.62 -19.43
N VAL A 63 -19.88 -36.29 -19.55
CA VAL A 63 -21.06 -35.42 -19.51
C VAL A 63 -21.89 -35.51 -20.80
N ASP A 64 -21.31 -35.97 -21.91
CA ASP A 64 -22.02 -36.05 -23.20
C ASP A 64 -23.26 -36.95 -23.13
N ALA A 65 -23.22 -38.01 -22.32
CA ALA A 65 -24.36 -38.90 -22.07
C ALA A 65 -25.55 -38.21 -21.38
N LEU A 66 -25.33 -37.06 -20.73
CA LEU A 66 -26.36 -36.30 -20.04
C LEU A 66 -26.99 -35.21 -20.91
N ARG A 67 -26.48 -34.98 -22.13
CA ARG A 67 -26.85 -33.83 -22.96
C ARG A 67 -28.35 -33.71 -23.20
N GLU A 68 -28.97 -34.74 -23.77
CA GLU A 68 -30.40 -34.72 -24.10
C GLU A 68 -31.28 -34.56 -22.86
N ARG A 69 -30.87 -35.16 -21.75
CA ARG A 69 -31.58 -35.04 -20.48
C ARG A 69 -31.48 -33.62 -19.94
N LEU A 70 -30.27 -33.05 -19.85
CA LEU A 70 -30.05 -31.70 -19.33
C LEU A 70 -30.77 -30.65 -20.16
N LEU A 71 -30.72 -30.76 -21.50
CA LEU A 71 -31.44 -29.83 -22.38
C LEU A 71 -32.96 -29.88 -22.16
N ARG A 72 -33.53 -31.06 -21.94
CA ARG A 72 -34.97 -31.19 -21.63
C ARG A 72 -35.30 -30.67 -20.24
N ASP A 73 -34.54 -31.07 -19.23
CA ASP A 73 -34.79 -30.71 -17.83
C ASP A 73 -34.62 -29.19 -17.61
N LEU A 74 -33.71 -28.54 -18.34
CA LEU A 74 -33.46 -27.10 -18.26
C LEU A 74 -34.21 -26.26 -19.30
N ALA A 75 -34.95 -26.87 -20.24
CA ALA A 75 -35.75 -26.14 -21.24
C ALA A 75 -36.70 -25.07 -20.63
N PRO A 76 -37.28 -25.25 -19.42
CA PRO A 76 -38.13 -24.23 -18.81
C PRO A 76 -37.37 -23.00 -18.25
N VAL A 77 -36.04 -23.03 -18.19
CA VAL A 77 -35.24 -21.90 -17.67
C VAL A 77 -35.37 -20.73 -18.65
N ALA A 78 -35.88 -19.60 -18.16
CA ALA A 78 -36.03 -18.36 -18.91
C ALA A 78 -35.04 -17.31 -18.41
N PRO A 79 -33.79 -17.30 -18.92
CA PRO A 79 -32.78 -16.33 -18.53
C PRO A 79 -33.23 -14.91 -18.88
N ARG A 80 -32.77 -13.94 -18.09
CA ARG A 80 -33.08 -12.52 -18.23
C ARG A 80 -31.80 -11.71 -18.15
N GLU A 81 -31.88 -10.46 -18.56
CA GLU A 81 -30.80 -9.49 -18.36
C GLU A 81 -30.52 -9.33 -16.87
N GLY A 82 -29.26 -9.50 -16.50
CA GLY A 82 -28.75 -9.30 -15.15
C GLY A 82 -28.31 -7.86 -14.93
N GLU A 83 -28.51 -7.35 -13.72
CA GLU A 83 -28.08 -6.00 -13.33
C GLU A 83 -26.55 -5.88 -13.24
N VAL A 84 -25.86 -7.00 -13.00
CA VAL A 84 -24.41 -7.08 -12.94
C VAL A 84 -23.91 -7.95 -14.10
N PRO A 85 -23.08 -7.40 -15.02
CA PRO A 85 -22.48 -8.18 -16.08
C PRO A 85 -21.65 -9.35 -15.52
N MET A 86 -21.73 -10.51 -16.17
CA MET A 86 -20.93 -11.68 -15.79
C MET A 86 -19.84 -11.90 -16.83
N LEU A 87 -18.60 -12.13 -16.40
CA LEU A 87 -17.55 -12.62 -17.30
C LEU A 87 -17.54 -14.16 -17.25
N SER A 88 -18.03 -14.81 -18.30
CA SER A 88 -18.23 -16.27 -18.32
C SER A 88 -16.91 -17.03 -18.37
N THR A 89 -16.72 -18.00 -17.47
CA THR A 89 -15.61 -18.96 -17.51
C THR A 89 -15.76 -20.04 -18.58
N VAL A 90 -16.90 -20.10 -19.27
CA VAL A 90 -17.15 -21.05 -20.37
C VAL A 90 -16.66 -20.44 -21.68
N THR A 91 -17.15 -19.24 -22.00
CA THR A 91 -16.82 -18.54 -23.26
C THR A 91 -15.54 -17.70 -23.13
N GLY A 92 -15.22 -17.20 -21.93
CA GLY A 92 -14.17 -16.21 -21.70
C GLY A 92 -14.59 -14.79 -22.07
N THR A 93 -15.90 -14.53 -22.23
CA THR A 93 -16.44 -13.24 -22.68
C THR A 93 -17.50 -12.72 -21.71
N TRP A 94 -17.73 -11.40 -21.76
CA TRP A 94 -18.83 -10.79 -21.03
C TRP A 94 -20.17 -11.29 -21.57
N VAL A 95 -21.08 -11.57 -20.64
CA VAL A 95 -22.44 -12.04 -20.92
C VAL A 95 -23.43 -11.21 -20.10
N THR A 96 -24.61 -10.93 -20.66
CA THR A 96 -25.61 -10.04 -20.05
C THR A 96 -26.77 -10.79 -19.41
N GLY A 97 -26.93 -12.08 -19.69
CA GLY A 97 -27.89 -12.95 -19.03
C GLY A 97 -28.78 -13.74 -20.00
N PRO A 98 -29.45 -13.13 -21.00
CA PRO A 98 -30.37 -13.84 -21.90
C PRO A 98 -29.76 -15.03 -22.66
N GLU A 99 -28.44 -15.06 -22.86
CA GLU A 99 -27.69 -16.17 -23.47
C GLU A 99 -27.46 -17.37 -22.53
N LEU A 100 -27.79 -17.27 -21.24
CA LEU A 100 -27.55 -18.30 -20.23
C LEU A 100 -28.67 -19.38 -20.21
N ASP A 101 -28.94 -19.94 -21.39
CA ASP A 101 -29.99 -20.93 -21.62
C ASP A 101 -29.56 -22.37 -21.24
N ALA A 102 -30.42 -23.35 -21.52
CA ALA A 102 -30.14 -24.75 -21.26
C ALA A 102 -28.87 -25.27 -21.97
N ALA A 103 -28.56 -24.75 -23.17
CA ALA A 103 -27.37 -25.14 -23.91
C ALA A 103 -26.11 -24.57 -23.25
N TYR A 104 -26.15 -23.31 -22.81
CA TYR A 104 -25.06 -22.71 -22.02
C TYR A 104 -24.76 -23.51 -20.75
N TRP A 105 -25.79 -23.94 -20.01
CA TRP A 105 -25.58 -24.72 -18.79
C TRP A 105 -25.07 -26.14 -19.05
N PHE A 106 -25.45 -26.76 -20.18
CA PHE A 106 -24.79 -27.99 -20.63
C PHE A 106 -23.31 -27.75 -20.94
N ASP A 107 -23.01 -26.70 -21.70
CA ASP A 107 -21.63 -26.33 -22.07
C ASP A 107 -20.79 -26.01 -20.83
N ASN A 108 -21.37 -25.34 -19.83
CA ASN A 108 -20.75 -25.07 -18.54
C ASN A 108 -20.33 -26.37 -17.83
N LEU A 109 -21.22 -27.36 -17.81
CA LEU A 109 -20.94 -28.65 -17.18
C LEU A 109 -19.96 -29.50 -18.01
N ARG A 110 -19.96 -29.36 -19.34
CA ARG A 110 -19.21 -30.21 -20.28
C ARG A 110 -17.81 -29.71 -20.56
N HIS A 111 -17.62 -28.40 -20.67
CA HIS A 111 -16.38 -27.80 -21.13
C HIS A 111 -15.49 -27.31 -19.98
N ARG A 112 -14.22 -27.10 -20.31
CA ARG A 112 -13.19 -26.63 -19.39
C ARG A 112 -13.56 -25.26 -18.81
N VAL A 113 -13.43 -25.11 -17.50
CA VAL A 113 -13.53 -23.83 -16.79
C VAL A 113 -12.26 -23.02 -17.03
N ARG A 114 -12.37 -21.88 -17.70
CA ARG A 114 -11.28 -20.95 -18.02
C ARG A 114 -11.09 -19.89 -16.92
N PHE A 115 -10.84 -20.34 -15.69
CA PHE A 115 -10.83 -19.44 -14.53
C PHE A 115 -9.69 -18.41 -14.55
N ALA A 116 -8.43 -18.85 -14.66
CA ALA A 116 -7.30 -17.92 -14.66
C ALA A 116 -7.33 -16.90 -15.82
N PRO A 117 -7.65 -17.29 -17.08
CA PRO A 117 -7.83 -16.32 -18.15
C PRO A 117 -8.90 -15.27 -17.84
N VAL A 118 -10.05 -15.67 -17.26
CA VAL A 118 -11.12 -14.76 -16.86
C VAL A 118 -10.68 -13.80 -15.76
N VAL A 119 -9.97 -14.29 -14.73
CA VAL A 119 -9.40 -13.43 -13.68
C VAL A 119 -8.40 -12.43 -14.28
N GLY A 120 -7.55 -12.85 -15.21
CA GLY A 120 -6.62 -11.98 -15.90
C GLY A 120 -7.32 -10.88 -16.71
N THR A 121 -8.42 -11.22 -17.41
CA THR A 121 -9.26 -10.23 -18.09
C THR A 121 -9.87 -9.24 -17.10
N LEU A 122 -10.35 -9.68 -15.94
CA LEU A 122 -10.89 -8.77 -14.92
C LEU A 122 -9.81 -7.81 -14.39
N ALA A 123 -8.64 -8.33 -14.05
CA ALA A 123 -7.53 -7.53 -13.53
C ALA A 123 -7.07 -6.47 -14.54
N THR A 124 -6.88 -6.87 -15.81
CA THR A 124 -6.48 -5.95 -16.89
C THR A 124 -7.58 -4.97 -17.28
N SER A 125 -8.84 -5.25 -16.97
CA SER A 125 -9.98 -4.33 -17.14
C SER A 125 -10.14 -3.34 -15.98
N GLY A 126 -9.22 -3.33 -15.00
CA GLY A 126 -9.20 -2.37 -13.89
C GLY A 126 -9.97 -2.81 -12.65
N HIS A 127 -10.39 -4.07 -12.55
CA HIS A 127 -10.97 -4.58 -11.31
C HIS A 127 -9.87 -4.84 -10.28
N THR A 128 -9.96 -4.18 -9.11
CA THR A 128 -8.94 -4.20 -8.06
C THR A 128 -9.37 -4.91 -6.78
N ALA A 129 -10.62 -5.39 -6.69
CA ALA A 129 -11.11 -6.11 -5.52
C ALA A 129 -11.76 -7.43 -5.95
N PHE A 130 -11.23 -8.54 -5.45
CA PHE A 130 -11.71 -9.89 -5.73
C PHE A 130 -12.19 -10.54 -4.43
N VAL A 131 -13.49 -10.86 -4.37
CA VAL A 131 -14.14 -11.44 -3.19
C VAL A 131 -14.66 -12.83 -3.55
N GLU A 132 -14.08 -13.88 -2.93
CA GLU A 132 -14.59 -15.24 -3.04
C GLU A 132 -15.76 -15.45 -2.07
N VAL A 133 -16.97 -15.56 -2.62
CA VAL A 133 -18.20 -15.83 -1.88
C VAL A 133 -18.37 -17.34 -1.72
N SER A 134 -17.79 -17.90 -0.65
CA SER A 134 -17.76 -19.33 -0.39
C SER A 134 -17.71 -19.66 1.10
N PRO A 135 -18.17 -20.85 1.52
CA PRO A 135 -18.05 -21.32 2.91
C PRO A 135 -16.58 -21.54 3.33
N HIS A 136 -15.65 -21.63 2.38
CA HIS A 136 -14.22 -21.71 2.60
C HIS A 136 -13.46 -21.33 1.32
N PRO A 137 -12.44 -20.45 1.40
CA PRO A 137 -11.68 -20.03 0.23
C PRO A 137 -10.94 -21.21 -0.40
N VAL A 138 -11.15 -21.41 -1.70
CA VAL A 138 -10.43 -22.40 -2.51
C VAL A 138 -9.80 -21.81 -3.77
N LEU A 139 -10.22 -20.61 -4.18
CA LEU A 139 -9.74 -19.92 -5.38
C LEU A 139 -8.91 -18.67 -5.06
N THR A 140 -8.93 -18.16 -3.82
CA THR A 140 -8.15 -16.95 -3.47
C THR A 140 -6.67 -17.04 -3.83
N MET A 141 -6.03 -18.20 -3.65
CA MET A 141 -4.62 -18.40 -4.03
C MET A 141 -4.43 -18.29 -5.54
N SER A 142 -5.30 -18.93 -6.32
CA SER A 142 -5.29 -18.88 -7.78
C SER A 142 -5.55 -17.48 -8.34
N ILE A 143 -6.44 -16.72 -7.71
CA ILE A 143 -6.67 -15.31 -8.05
C ILE A 143 -5.42 -14.50 -7.74
N GLN A 144 -4.85 -14.65 -6.54
CA GLN A 144 -3.65 -13.94 -6.09
C GLN A 144 -2.46 -14.18 -7.03
N GLU A 145 -2.18 -15.44 -7.39
CA GLU A 145 -1.15 -15.80 -8.37
C GLU A 145 -1.38 -15.08 -9.71
N THR A 146 -2.62 -15.10 -10.21
CA THR A 146 -2.95 -14.48 -11.50
C THR A 146 -2.75 -12.96 -11.49
N VAL A 147 -3.11 -12.27 -10.40
CA VAL A 147 -2.91 -10.81 -10.30
C VAL A 147 -1.44 -10.45 -10.08
N GLU A 148 -0.69 -11.25 -9.34
CA GLU A 148 0.76 -11.08 -9.13
C GLU A 148 1.54 -11.28 -10.44
N ASP A 149 1.22 -12.31 -11.22
CA ASP A 149 1.83 -12.57 -12.53
C ASP A 149 1.61 -11.41 -13.53
N LEU A 150 0.55 -10.63 -13.33
CA LEU A 150 0.20 -9.46 -14.15
C LEU A 150 0.69 -8.13 -13.56
N ASP A 151 1.41 -8.15 -12.43
CA ASP A 151 1.82 -6.96 -11.67
C ASP A 151 0.64 -6.00 -11.35
N ALA A 152 -0.55 -6.59 -11.15
CA ALA A 152 -1.78 -5.85 -10.88
C ALA A 152 -1.98 -5.65 -9.37
N ALA A 153 -2.20 -4.40 -8.95
CA ALA A 153 -2.55 -4.08 -7.57
C ALA A 153 -4.01 -4.47 -7.30
N ALA A 154 -4.22 -5.61 -6.65
CA ALA A 154 -5.56 -6.09 -6.30
C ALA A 154 -5.65 -6.67 -4.88
N VAL A 155 -6.83 -6.54 -4.27
CA VAL A 155 -7.17 -7.09 -2.97
C VAL A 155 -7.97 -8.37 -3.15
N VAL A 156 -7.38 -9.50 -2.78
CA VAL A 156 -8.05 -10.82 -2.84
C VAL A 156 -8.43 -11.30 -1.44
N THR A 157 -9.70 -11.63 -1.23
CA THR A 157 -10.19 -12.20 0.04
C THR A 157 -11.24 -13.27 -0.17
N GLY A 158 -11.38 -14.18 0.80
CA GLY A 158 -12.56 -15.04 0.92
C GLY A 158 -13.57 -14.51 1.94
N THR A 159 -14.74 -15.11 2.00
CA THR A 159 -15.84 -14.70 2.90
C THR A 159 -15.87 -15.49 4.19
N LEU A 160 -16.06 -16.81 4.14
CA LEU A 160 -16.07 -17.67 5.32
C LEU A 160 -14.85 -18.61 5.33
N ARG A 161 -14.65 -19.34 6.43
CA ARG A 161 -13.67 -20.42 6.48
C ARG A 161 -14.29 -21.65 7.13
N ARG A 162 -13.75 -22.83 6.80
CA ARG A 162 -14.08 -24.09 7.48
C ARG A 162 -13.96 -23.90 8.99
N ASP A 163 -14.99 -24.34 9.71
CA ASP A 163 -15.11 -24.24 11.16
C ASP A 163 -15.14 -22.80 11.72
N GLU A 164 -15.23 -21.79 10.85
CA GLU A 164 -15.34 -20.37 11.20
C GLU A 164 -16.54 -19.74 10.47
N GLY A 165 -17.75 -20.09 10.88
CA GLY A 165 -18.98 -19.47 10.35
C GLY A 165 -19.37 -18.16 11.03
N GLY A 166 -20.58 -17.69 10.69
CA GLY A 166 -21.29 -16.65 11.43
C GLY A 166 -20.81 -15.21 11.19
N PRO A 167 -21.50 -14.22 11.81
CA PRO A 167 -21.29 -12.81 11.55
C PRO A 167 -19.86 -12.33 11.85
N ARG A 168 -19.20 -12.89 12.88
CA ARG A 168 -17.84 -12.48 13.25
C ARG A 168 -16.82 -12.78 12.16
N ARG A 169 -16.86 -13.98 11.54
CA ARG A 169 -15.97 -14.30 10.41
C ARG A 169 -16.27 -13.39 9.23
N PHE A 170 -17.55 -13.22 8.91
CA PHE A 170 -17.99 -12.39 7.79
C PHE A 170 -17.50 -10.94 7.93
N LEU A 171 -17.73 -10.31 9.10
CA LEU A 171 -17.28 -8.94 9.39
C LEU A 171 -15.76 -8.83 9.39
N ARG A 172 -15.04 -9.88 9.81
CA ARG A 172 -13.57 -9.92 9.69
C ARG A 172 -13.13 -9.90 8.22
N SER A 173 -13.75 -10.69 7.35
CA SER A 173 -13.47 -10.63 5.91
C SER A 173 -13.83 -9.28 5.28
N LEU A 174 -14.92 -8.65 5.72
CA LEU A 174 -15.27 -7.29 5.30
C LEU A 174 -14.24 -6.26 5.77
N ALA A 175 -13.75 -6.39 7.02
CA ALA A 175 -12.70 -5.53 7.54
C ALA A 175 -11.36 -5.72 6.80
N GLU A 176 -11.01 -6.95 6.42
CA GLU A 176 -9.82 -7.26 5.60
C GLU A 176 -9.85 -6.52 4.24
N GLN A 177 -11.04 -6.39 3.62
CA GLN A 177 -11.25 -5.56 2.43
C GLN A 177 -11.14 -4.07 2.73
N TYR A 178 -11.83 -3.61 3.78
CA TYR A 178 -11.89 -2.21 4.18
C TYR A 178 -10.50 -1.60 4.46
N VAL A 179 -9.67 -2.29 5.26
CA VAL A 179 -8.32 -1.79 5.60
C VAL A 179 -7.37 -1.76 4.42
N ARG A 180 -7.74 -2.37 3.29
CA ARG A 180 -6.98 -2.37 2.04
C ARG A 180 -7.55 -1.42 0.98
N GLY A 181 -8.49 -0.56 1.38
CA GLY A 181 -9.00 0.54 0.56
C GLY A 181 -10.33 0.27 -0.14
N THR A 182 -10.94 -0.91 0.04
CA THR A 182 -12.28 -1.19 -0.52
C THR A 182 -13.35 -0.48 0.31
N GLY A 183 -14.20 0.31 -0.34
CA GLY A 183 -15.32 0.98 0.33
C GLY A 183 -16.30 -0.03 0.94
N CYS A 184 -16.66 0.15 2.21
CA CYS A 184 -17.63 -0.69 2.93
C CYS A 184 -18.62 0.21 3.66
N ASP A 185 -19.92 -0.02 3.45
CA ASP A 185 -20.96 0.65 4.23
C ASP A 185 -21.16 -0.06 5.58
N TRP A 186 -20.52 0.47 6.62
CA TRP A 186 -20.64 -0.03 7.98
C TRP A 186 -21.96 0.36 8.65
N THR A 187 -22.73 1.32 8.10
CA THR A 187 -23.96 1.80 8.73
C THR A 187 -25.04 0.71 8.81
N VAL A 188 -25.01 -0.24 7.86
CA VAL A 188 -25.87 -1.44 7.85
C VAL A 188 -25.70 -2.29 9.12
N CYS A 189 -24.52 -2.27 9.75
CA CYS A 189 -24.27 -3.01 10.99
C CYS A 189 -24.87 -2.33 12.24
N TYR A 190 -25.31 -1.08 12.12
CA TYR A 190 -25.72 -0.24 13.25
C TYR A 190 -27.08 0.44 13.01
N PRO A 191 -28.15 -0.31 12.71
CA PRO A 191 -29.47 0.28 12.48
C PRO A 191 -29.98 0.99 13.74
N GLY A 192 -30.35 2.26 13.61
CA GLY A 192 -30.86 3.07 14.73
C GLY A 192 -29.80 3.52 15.75
N ALA A 193 -28.51 3.35 15.44
CA ALA A 193 -27.43 3.87 16.27
C ALA A 193 -27.42 5.40 16.30
N ARG A 194 -26.80 5.96 17.34
CA ARG A 194 -26.61 7.40 17.52
C ARG A 194 -25.12 7.71 17.47
N LEU A 195 -24.78 8.89 16.96
CA LEU A 195 -23.42 9.40 17.02
C LEU A 195 -23.07 9.75 18.47
N VAL A 196 -21.82 9.48 18.85
CA VAL A 196 -21.26 9.79 20.16
C VAL A 196 -19.91 10.47 19.97
N ASP A 197 -19.53 11.33 20.91
CA ASP A 197 -18.22 11.98 20.87
C ASP A 197 -17.11 10.95 21.08
N VAL A 198 -16.08 11.04 20.22
CA VAL A 198 -14.87 10.24 20.28
C VAL A 198 -13.65 11.17 20.29
N PRO A 199 -12.47 10.71 20.76
CA PRO A 199 -11.25 11.50 20.66
C PRO A 199 -11.02 12.00 19.23
N THR A 200 -10.59 13.25 19.11
CA THR A 200 -10.25 13.85 17.81
C THR A 200 -9.02 13.19 17.20
N TYR A 201 -8.75 13.45 15.92
CA TYR A 201 -7.60 12.90 15.21
C TYR A 201 -6.27 13.13 15.94
N PRO A 202 -5.45 12.07 16.17
CA PRO A 202 -4.17 12.20 16.83
C PRO A 202 -3.12 12.76 15.85
N PHE A 203 -3.12 14.08 15.65
CA PHE A 203 -2.18 14.76 14.75
C PHE A 203 -0.72 14.38 15.04
N GLN A 204 -0.03 13.88 14.02
CA GLN A 204 1.42 13.64 14.03
C GLN A 204 2.13 14.97 13.78
N ARG A 205 2.36 15.72 14.86
CA ARG A 205 2.80 17.12 14.79
C ARG A 205 4.28 17.22 14.46
N SER A 206 4.59 18.10 13.52
CA SER A 206 5.92 18.63 13.27
C SER A 206 5.90 20.12 13.56
N HIS A 207 6.98 20.66 14.10
CA HIS A 207 7.08 22.08 14.36
C HIS A 207 7.48 22.81 13.08
N TYR A 208 6.58 23.64 12.57
CA TYR A 208 6.84 24.53 11.44
C TYR A 208 6.96 25.95 11.98
N TRP A 209 8.07 26.60 11.66
CA TRP A 209 8.29 28.01 12.01
C TRP A 209 8.84 28.74 10.80
N GLU A 210 8.30 29.92 10.52
CA GLU A 210 8.88 30.80 9.50
C GLU A 210 10.29 31.20 9.92
N ARG A 211 11.27 30.96 9.06
CA ARG A 211 12.60 31.52 9.26
C ARG A 211 12.53 32.98 8.81
N PRO A 212 12.85 33.97 9.67
CA PRO A 212 13.08 35.32 9.20
C PRO A 212 14.15 35.26 8.11
N GLU A 213 13.94 35.93 6.98
CA GLU A 213 15.01 36.11 6.00
C GLU A 213 16.19 36.74 6.75
N ALA A 214 17.25 35.96 6.94
CA ALA A 214 18.49 36.52 7.43
C ALA A 214 19.00 37.44 6.31
N GLY A 215 18.97 38.76 6.56
CA GLY A 215 19.72 39.70 5.74
C GLY A 215 21.15 39.21 5.56
N PRO A 216 21.82 39.55 4.43
CA PRO A 216 23.05 38.90 4.00
C PRO A 216 24.07 38.82 5.14
N ALA A 217 24.31 37.58 5.61
CA ALA A 217 25.33 37.31 6.61
C ALA A 217 26.67 37.73 6.02
N THR A 218 27.31 38.73 6.61
CA THR A 218 28.66 39.12 6.26
C THR A 218 29.57 37.95 6.62
N ALA A 219 30.01 37.19 5.61
CA ALA A 219 30.98 36.13 5.84
C ALA A 219 32.26 36.74 6.44
N PRO A 220 32.82 36.20 7.52
CA PRO A 220 34.13 36.65 7.99
C PRO A 220 35.16 36.35 6.90
N ALA A 221 36.01 37.34 6.60
CA ALA A 221 37.00 37.26 5.53
C ALA A 221 37.94 36.04 5.74
N PRO A 222 38.19 35.22 4.69
CA PRO A 222 39.09 34.08 4.80
C PRO A 222 40.53 34.59 5.01
N GLY A 223 41.05 34.40 6.22
CA GLY A 223 42.42 34.80 6.61
C GLY A 223 42.56 35.27 8.06
N ALA A 224 41.49 35.77 8.68
CA ALA A 224 41.54 36.30 10.06
C ALA A 224 41.79 35.22 11.14
N ALA A 225 41.31 33.99 10.92
CA ALA A 225 41.34 32.93 11.92
C ALA A 225 42.75 32.39 12.26
N ALA A 226 43.70 32.48 11.33
CA ALA A 226 45.04 31.95 11.53
C ALA A 226 45.94 32.88 12.38
N ASP A 227 45.82 34.19 12.19
CA ASP A 227 46.59 35.20 12.93
C ASP A 227 46.02 35.42 14.35
N GLU A 228 44.68 35.36 14.51
CA GLU A 228 44.04 35.37 15.82
C GLU A 228 44.44 34.18 16.70
N SER A 229 44.67 33.01 16.11
CA SER A 229 45.01 31.80 16.87
C SER A 229 46.37 31.91 17.57
N GLY A 230 47.37 32.51 16.90
CA GLY A 230 48.68 32.75 17.51
C GLY A 230 48.61 33.79 18.63
N PHE A 231 47.88 34.87 18.40
CA PHE A 231 47.63 35.92 19.40
C PHE A 231 47.04 35.35 20.69
N TRP A 232 45.94 34.59 20.58
CA TRP A 232 45.28 34.03 21.77
C TRP A 232 46.11 32.97 22.47
N ALA A 233 46.92 32.20 21.74
CA ALA A 233 47.79 31.20 22.34
C ALA A 233 48.89 31.82 23.22
N ASP A 234 49.37 33.03 22.89
CA ASP A 234 50.35 33.74 23.71
C ASP A 234 49.67 34.43 24.91
N VAL A 235 48.44 34.92 24.73
CA VAL A 235 47.61 35.40 25.84
C VAL A 235 47.30 34.27 26.84
N GLU A 236 46.94 33.07 26.38
CA GLU A 236 46.63 31.93 27.26
C GLU A 236 47.85 31.40 28.02
N ARG A 237 49.06 31.53 27.45
CA ARG A 237 50.32 31.13 28.10
C ARG A 237 50.92 32.20 29.02
N ASP A 238 50.29 33.36 29.11
CA ASP A 238 50.81 34.54 29.83
C ASP A 238 52.20 34.95 29.34
N ASP A 239 52.48 34.76 28.04
CA ASP A 239 53.77 35.06 27.42
C ASP A 239 53.81 36.52 26.93
N ALA A 240 54.12 37.43 27.85
CA ALA A 240 54.21 38.86 27.57
C ALA A 240 55.30 39.19 26.53
N GLN A 241 56.33 38.37 26.39
CA GLN A 241 57.45 38.63 25.49
C GLN A 241 57.10 38.25 24.04
N ALA A 242 56.45 37.10 23.84
CA ALA A 242 55.96 36.67 22.55
C ALA A 242 54.83 37.59 22.04
N LEU A 243 53.91 37.97 22.92
CA LEU A 243 52.81 38.87 22.58
C LEU A 243 53.32 40.29 22.25
N ALA A 244 54.27 40.81 23.03
CA ALA A 244 54.94 42.09 22.77
C ALA A 244 55.61 42.12 21.40
N SER A 245 56.30 41.03 21.05
CA SER A 245 56.98 40.88 19.76
C SER A 245 55.99 40.82 18.59
N ARG A 246 54.81 40.22 18.77
CA ARG A 246 53.77 40.16 17.73
C ARG A 246 53.05 41.50 17.53
N LEU A 247 52.83 42.24 18.62
CA LEU A 247 52.14 43.54 18.60
C LEU A 247 53.08 44.74 18.34
N ASP A 248 54.39 44.51 18.27
CA ASP A 248 55.43 45.54 18.19
C ASP A 248 55.34 46.59 19.33
N VAL A 249 55.16 46.10 20.56
CA VAL A 249 55.07 46.92 21.78
C VAL A 249 56.07 46.45 22.85
N GLY A 250 56.37 47.29 23.84
CA GLY A 250 57.24 46.90 24.95
C GLY A 250 56.56 45.96 25.94
N ALA A 251 57.20 44.83 26.29
CA ALA A 251 56.67 43.80 27.19
C ALA A 251 56.32 44.32 28.60
N GLU A 252 57.03 45.34 29.10
CA GLU A 252 56.74 46.01 30.38
C GLU A 252 55.29 46.54 30.44
N ARG A 253 54.73 46.99 29.31
CA ARG A 253 53.38 47.53 29.24
C ARG A 253 52.29 46.46 29.26
N LEU A 254 52.64 45.21 28.93
CA LEU A 254 51.71 44.10 28.85
C LEU A 254 51.62 43.30 30.16
N ARG A 255 52.64 43.33 31.03
CA ARG A 255 52.64 42.54 32.29
C ARG A 255 51.44 42.80 33.18
N ASP A 256 50.97 44.04 33.25
CA ASP A 256 49.87 44.40 34.14
C ASP A 256 48.49 44.05 33.55
N ILE A 257 48.39 43.90 32.22
CA ILE A 257 47.12 43.71 31.51
C ILE A 257 46.94 42.26 31.05
N LEU A 258 48.05 41.55 30.78
CA LEU A 258 48.02 40.19 30.24
C LEU A 258 47.26 39.21 31.13
N PRO A 259 47.45 39.17 32.47
CA PRO A 259 46.68 38.27 33.32
C PRO A 259 45.16 38.50 33.26
N ALA A 260 44.73 39.76 33.08
CA ALA A 260 43.33 40.12 32.94
C ALA A 260 42.75 39.67 31.59
N LEU A 261 43.52 39.79 30.50
CA LEU A 261 43.14 39.27 29.18
C LEU A 261 43.07 37.75 29.16
N SER A 262 44.02 37.05 29.81
CA SER A 262 44.01 35.59 29.93
C SER A 262 42.83 35.09 30.76
N ALA A 263 42.49 35.79 31.86
CA ALA A 263 41.32 35.48 32.67
C ALA A 263 40.01 35.67 31.87
N TRP A 264 39.87 36.82 31.20
CA TRP A 264 38.71 37.09 30.34
C TRP A 264 38.52 36.05 29.24
N ARG A 265 39.62 35.61 28.60
CA ARG A 265 39.58 34.58 27.57
C ARG A 265 39.17 33.22 28.13
N ARG A 266 39.69 32.83 29.30
CA ARG A 266 39.31 31.58 29.98
C ARG A 266 37.84 31.56 30.36
N ASP A 267 37.30 32.67 30.87
CA ASP A 267 35.88 32.78 31.20
C ASP A 267 35.02 32.62 29.94
N ARG A 268 35.38 33.29 28.84
CA ARG A 268 34.68 33.16 27.55
C ARG A 268 34.73 31.74 26.97
N LEU A 269 35.85 31.03 27.09
CA LEU A 269 35.94 29.65 26.65
C LEU A 269 35.12 28.71 27.54
N THR A 270 35.04 28.99 28.84
CA THR A 270 34.20 28.25 29.78
C THR A 270 32.72 28.43 29.45
N ASP A 271 32.27 29.67 29.21
CA ASP A 271 30.91 29.96 28.79
C ASP A 271 30.56 29.28 27.45
N ALA A 272 31.47 29.33 26.48
CA ALA A 272 31.28 28.68 25.19
C ALA A 272 31.22 27.15 25.29
N ALA A 273 32.01 26.55 26.19
CA ALA A 273 31.96 25.11 26.46
C ALA A 273 30.65 24.70 27.14
N VAL A 274 30.17 25.50 28.11
CA VAL A 274 28.87 25.31 28.76
C VAL A 274 27.74 25.42 27.73
N ASP A 275 27.78 26.40 26.85
CA ASP A 275 26.78 26.55 25.77
C ASP A 275 26.83 25.40 24.75
N ALA A 276 28.02 24.83 24.49
CA ALA A 276 28.16 23.67 23.61
C ALA A 276 27.55 22.38 24.22
N TRP A 277 27.42 22.30 25.55
CA TRP A 277 26.79 21.18 26.26
C TRP A 277 25.28 21.33 26.45
N ARG A 278 24.70 22.48 26.10
CA ARG A 278 23.26 22.70 26.15
C ARG A 278 22.58 22.09 24.92
N TYR A 279 21.39 21.54 25.12
CA TYR A 279 20.53 21.10 24.02
C TYR A 279 20.28 22.27 23.06
N ARG A 280 20.68 22.09 21.80
CA ARG A 280 20.33 23.01 20.72
C ARG A 280 19.18 22.44 19.92
N VAL A 281 18.10 23.21 19.84
CA VAL A 281 17.06 23.00 18.83
C VAL A 281 17.63 23.47 17.51
N SER A 282 17.99 22.53 16.63
CA SER A 282 18.42 22.81 15.27
C SER A 282 17.24 22.71 14.31
N TRP A 283 17.05 23.72 13.47
CA TRP A 283 16.04 23.71 12.42
C TRP A 283 16.66 23.24 11.10
N SER A 284 16.15 22.12 10.57
CA SER A 284 16.44 21.70 9.21
C SER A 284 15.42 22.36 8.27
N PRO A 285 15.85 23.20 7.31
CA PRO A 285 14.92 23.71 6.30
C PRO A 285 14.34 22.52 5.54
N LEU A 286 13.01 22.47 5.41
CA LEU A 286 12.40 21.54 4.46
C LEU A 286 12.73 22.04 3.05
N PRO A 287 13.53 21.31 2.26
CA PRO A 287 13.73 21.68 0.87
C PRO A 287 12.37 21.64 0.17
N GLY A 288 12.04 22.71 -0.56
CA GLY A 288 10.83 22.77 -1.37
C GLY A 288 10.89 21.70 -2.47
N GLY A 289 10.34 20.52 -2.19
CA GLY A 289 10.02 19.55 -3.22
C GLY A 289 8.90 20.09 -4.11
N PRO A 290 8.65 19.48 -5.29
CA PRO A 290 7.49 19.82 -6.10
C PRO A 290 6.23 19.55 -5.26
N PHE A 291 5.60 20.62 -4.75
CA PHE A 291 4.29 20.50 -4.14
C PHE A 291 3.34 20.05 -5.25
N ALA A 292 2.79 18.84 -5.12
CA ALA A 292 1.57 18.49 -5.83
C ALA A 292 0.53 19.55 -5.42
N GLY A 293 -0.06 20.23 -6.41
CA GLY A 293 -1.05 21.28 -6.15
C GLY A 293 -2.09 20.80 -5.15
N LEU A 294 -2.39 21.63 -4.16
CA LEU A 294 -3.48 21.40 -3.23
C LEU A 294 -4.77 21.29 -4.03
N THR A 295 -5.65 20.38 -3.63
CA THR A 295 -6.97 20.20 -4.22
C THR A 295 -8.04 20.19 -3.14
N GLY A 296 -9.27 20.52 -3.52
CA GLY A 296 -10.43 20.50 -2.62
C GLY A 296 -10.56 21.72 -1.72
N THR A 297 -11.50 21.63 -0.78
CA THR A 297 -11.81 22.69 0.19
C THR A 297 -11.00 22.53 1.47
N TRP A 298 -10.31 23.59 1.88
CA TRP A 298 -9.44 23.61 3.05
C TRP A 298 -9.98 24.57 4.09
N LEU A 299 -10.16 24.08 5.32
CA LEU A 299 -10.62 24.89 6.43
C LEU A 299 -9.41 25.58 7.10
N LEU A 300 -9.38 26.91 7.08
CA LEU A 300 -8.40 27.70 7.83
C LEU A 300 -9.03 28.16 9.14
N VAL A 301 -8.65 27.51 10.24
CA VAL A 301 -9.17 27.81 11.57
C VAL A 301 -8.28 28.84 12.25
N THR A 302 -8.82 30.01 12.59
CA THR A 302 -8.04 31.13 13.12
C THR A 302 -8.65 31.71 14.40
N PRO A 303 -7.82 32.14 15.38
CA PRO A 303 -8.31 33.00 16.45
C PRO A 303 -8.75 34.37 15.90
N PRO A 304 -9.54 35.16 16.66
CA PRO A 304 -10.08 36.45 16.20
C PRO A 304 -9.01 37.49 15.83
N ASP A 305 -7.81 37.37 16.40
CA ASP A 305 -6.65 38.20 16.06
C ASP A 305 -5.51 37.32 15.51
N ALA A 306 -5.62 36.99 14.23
CA ALA A 306 -4.64 36.18 13.51
C ALA A 306 -3.95 37.02 12.41
N PRO A 307 -2.89 37.78 12.72
CA PRO A 307 -2.25 38.71 11.79
C PRO A 307 -1.68 38.06 10.52
N ARG A 308 -1.51 36.73 10.53
CA ARG A 308 -1.02 35.93 9.39
C ARG A 308 -2.10 35.16 8.64
N ALA A 309 -3.35 35.17 9.11
CA ALA A 309 -4.44 34.40 8.50
C ALA A 309 -4.57 34.69 6.99
N LYS A 310 -4.51 35.97 6.62
CA LYS A 310 -4.58 36.39 5.22
C LYS A 310 -3.43 35.84 4.37
N ALA A 311 -2.19 35.95 4.84
CA ALA A 311 -1.02 35.45 4.13
C ALA A 311 -1.04 33.92 3.96
N VAL A 312 -1.52 33.19 4.97
CA VAL A 312 -1.68 31.73 4.92
C VAL A 312 -2.79 31.34 3.93
N ALA A 313 -3.94 32.03 3.96
CA ALA A 313 -5.03 31.77 3.01
C ALA A 313 -4.60 32.04 1.56
N GLU A 314 -3.87 33.12 1.31
CA GLU A 314 -3.30 33.45 0.00
C GLU A 314 -2.30 32.39 -0.45
N ALA A 315 -1.38 31.96 0.42
CA ALA A 315 -0.42 30.92 0.10
C ALA A 315 -1.10 29.59 -0.27
N LEU A 316 -2.10 29.15 0.51
CA LEU A 316 -2.86 27.94 0.23
C LEU A 316 -3.61 28.04 -1.12
N THR A 317 -4.21 29.20 -1.40
CA THR A 317 -4.95 29.45 -2.64
C THR A 317 -4.03 29.44 -3.86
N VAL A 318 -2.85 30.09 -3.78
CA VAL A 318 -1.83 30.08 -4.84
C VAL A 318 -1.39 28.66 -5.18
N HIS A 319 -1.41 27.76 -4.20
CA HIS A 319 -1.05 26.36 -4.38
C HIS A 319 -2.25 25.46 -4.75
N GLY A 320 -3.45 26.00 -4.99
CA GLY A 320 -4.60 25.29 -5.57
C GLY A 320 -5.76 24.97 -4.62
N ALA A 321 -5.67 25.34 -3.34
CA ALA A 321 -6.74 25.08 -2.37
C ALA A 321 -7.92 26.06 -2.50
N ALA A 322 -9.15 25.59 -2.28
CA ALA A 322 -10.30 26.45 -2.02
C ALA A 322 -10.42 26.68 -0.50
N VAL A 323 -9.97 27.84 0.00
CA VAL A 323 -9.86 28.10 1.44
C VAL A 323 -11.18 28.65 2.02
N VAL A 324 -11.65 28.04 3.11
CA VAL A 324 -12.77 28.51 3.93
C VAL A 324 -12.22 28.86 5.32
N THR A 325 -12.27 30.14 5.69
CA THR A 325 -11.78 30.59 7.00
C THR A 325 -12.89 30.46 8.04
N VAL A 326 -12.57 29.88 9.19
CA VAL A 326 -13.46 29.75 10.34
C VAL A 326 -12.78 30.38 11.55
N GLU A 327 -13.38 31.44 12.07
CA GLU A 327 -12.94 32.03 13.33
C GLU A 327 -13.44 31.18 14.50
N THR A 328 -12.55 30.92 15.46
CA THR A 328 -12.92 30.29 16.73
C THR A 328 -13.14 31.36 17.78
N ASP A 329 -14.25 31.26 18.51
CA ASP A 329 -14.55 32.08 19.69
C ASP A 329 -13.49 31.93 20.80
#